data_AF-A0A4Y7SKL1-F1
#
_entry.id   AF-A0A4Y7SKL1-F1
#
_cell.length_a   1.000
_cell.length_b   1.000
_cell.length_c   1.000
_cell.angle_alpha   90.00
_cell.angle_beta   90.00
_cell.angle_gamma   90.00
#
_symmetry.space_group_name_H-M   'P 1'
#
loop_
_entity.id
_entity.type
_entity.pdbx_description
1 polymer ?
#
loop_
_entity_poly.entity_id
_entity_poly.type
_entity_poly.pdbx_seq_one_letter_code
_entity_poly.pdbx_strand_id
1 'polypeptide(L)' 'KTPVPKIEWKKNPAWTDILVEYITNHPEFRAKLFSDSNADAAKAGRGKLVGKDSKASLHQTLAAHVF' A
#
# COMPACT_ATOMS: atom_id res chain seq x y z
N LYS A 1 20.06 19.49 8.69
CA LYS A 1 19.01 18.46 8.41
C LYS A 1 17.67 19.10 8.76
N THR A 2 16.88 19.49 7.76
CA THR A 2 15.60 20.17 7.99
C THR A 2 14.60 19.19 8.63
N PRO A 3 13.80 19.60 9.63
CA PRO A 3 12.78 18.73 10.21
C PRO A 3 11.77 18.35 9.13
N VAL A 4 11.47 17.05 9.01
CA VAL A 4 10.37 16.60 8.15
C VAL A 4 9.06 17.00 8.84
N PRO A 5 8.16 17.73 8.16
CA PRO A 5 6.86 18.09 8.72
C PRO A 5 6.10 16.83 9.16
N LYS A 6 5.50 16.88 10.35
CA LYS A 6 4.62 15.79 10.79
C LYS A 6 3.35 15.78 9.94
N ILE A 7 3.01 14.62 9.40
CA ILE A 7 1.75 14.43 8.68
C ILE A 7 0.62 14.35 9.71
N GLU A 8 -0.31 15.29 9.65
CA GLU A 8 -1.44 15.40 10.58
C GLU A 8 -2.68 14.69 10.04
N TRP A 9 -2.69 13.35 10.08
CA TRP A 9 -3.81 12.51 9.61
C TRP A 9 -5.18 12.92 10.17
N LYS A 10 -5.24 13.36 11.44
CA LYS A 10 -6.50 13.79 12.07
C LYS A 10 -7.15 15.00 11.42
N LYS A 11 -6.38 15.84 10.71
CA LYS A 11 -6.93 17.01 10.01
C LYS A 11 -7.54 16.64 8.65
N ASN A 12 -7.24 15.46 8.13
CA ASN A 12 -7.69 14.99 6.82
C ASN A 12 -8.21 13.56 6.93
N PRO A 13 -9.40 13.35 7.53
CA PRO A 13 -9.96 12.01 7.72
C PRO A 13 -10.13 11.25 6.41
N ALA A 14 -10.42 11.97 5.31
CA ALA A 14 -10.59 11.42 3.97
C ALA A 14 -9.37 10.66 3.43
N TRP A 15 -8.15 10.96 3.91
CA TRP A 15 -6.95 10.23 3.50
C TRP A 15 -7.01 8.75 3.85
N THR A 16 -7.66 8.40 4.96
CA THR A 16 -7.85 6.99 5.35
C THR A 16 -8.80 6.31 4.37
N ASP A 17 -9.88 6.99 3.98
CA ASP A 17 -10.86 6.44 3.04
C ASP A 17 -10.24 6.26 1.64
N ILE A 18 -9.48 7.25 1.16
CA ILE A 18 -8.75 7.17 -0.12
C ILE A 18 -7.74 6.03 -0.10
N LEU A 19 -6.99 5.87 1.00
CA LEU A 19 -6.05 4.77 1.17
C LEU A 19 -6.77 3.41 1.10
N VAL A 20 -7.87 3.26 1.84
CA VAL A 20 -8.66 2.02 1.87
C VAL A 20 -9.26 1.72 0.49
N GLU A 21 -9.81 2.73 -0.18
CA GLU A 21 -10.34 2.61 -1.54
C GLU A 21 -9.26 2.14 -2.51
N TYR A 22 -8.09 2.77 -2.49
CA TYR A 22 -7.00 2.43 -3.40
C TYR A 22 -6.52 0.99 -3.23
N ILE A 23 -6.25 0.55 -2.01
CA ILE A 23 -5.78 -0.84 -1.76
C ILE A 23 -6.87 -1.88 -1.98
N THR A 24 -8.15 -1.48 -1.93
CA THR A 24 -9.29 -2.37 -2.22
C THR A 24 -9.44 -2.57 -3.71
N ASN A 25 -9.31 -1.49 -4.51
CA ASN A 25 -9.41 -1.52 -5.96
C ASN A 25 -8.16 -2.08 -6.65
N HIS A 26 -7.02 -2.16 -5.95
CA HIS A 26 -5.76 -2.68 -6.49
C HIS A 26 -5.24 -3.89 -5.67
N PRO A 27 -5.89 -5.07 -5.77
CA PRO A 27 -5.57 -6.23 -4.94
C PRO A 27 -4.14 -6.77 -5.14
N GLU A 28 -3.58 -6.67 -6.35
CA GLU A 28 -2.18 -7.04 -6.61
C GLU A 28 -1.19 -6.06 -5.95
N PHE A 29 -1.50 -4.76 -5.99
CA PHE A 29 -0.70 -3.75 -5.30
C PHE A 29 -0.75 -4.00 -3.79
N ARG A 30 -1.93 -4.26 -3.23
CA ARG A 30 -2.12 -4.63 -1.83
C ARG A 30 -1.30 -5.86 -1.46
N ALA A 31 -1.34 -6.91 -2.28
CA ALA A 31 -0.58 -8.13 -2.08
C ALA A 31 0.95 -7.88 -2.10
N LYS A 32 1.44 -7.02 -3.00
CA LYS A 32 2.85 -6.62 -3.05
C LYS A 32 3.26 -5.77 -1.84
N LEU A 33 2.41 -4.82 -1.43
CA LEU A 33 2.67 -3.89 -0.32
C LEU A 33 2.76 -4.62 1.02
N PHE A 34 1.79 -5.47 1.32
CA PHE A 34 1.72 -6.18 2.60
C PHE A 34 2.47 -7.51 2.61
N SER A 35 3.02 -7.91 1.45
CA SER A 35 3.56 -9.25 1.21
C SER A 35 2.51 -10.33 1.39
N ASP A 36 2.09 -10.90 0.27
CA ASP A 36 1.18 -12.02 0.28
C ASP A 36 1.82 -13.27 0.91
N SER A 37 1.06 -13.96 1.76
CA SER A 37 1.50 -15.25 2.28
C SER A 37 1.38 -16.32 1.19
N ASN A 38 2.22 -17.36 1.22
CA ASN A 38 2.11 -18.47 0.28
C ASN A 38 0.75 -19.19 0.40
N ALA A 39 0.17 -19.21 1.61
CA ALA A 39 -1.12 -19.84 1.87
C ALA A 39 -2.27 -19.06 1.21
N ASP A 40 -2.24 -17.73 1.29
CA ASP A 40 -3.27 -16.88 0.68
C ASP A 40 -3.17 -16.85 -0.84
N ALA A 41 -1.94 -16.85 -1.39
CA ALA A 41 -1.71 -17.01 -2.81
C ALA A 41 -2.29 -18.33 -3.34
N ALA A 42 -1.99 -19.44 -2.66
CA ALA A 42 -2.46 -20.77 -3.03
C ALA A 42 -3.99 -20.90 -2.94
N LYS A 43 -4.61 -20.35 -1.89
CA LYS A 43 -6.08 -20.28 -1.77
C LYS A 43 -6.74 -19.50 -2.91
N ALA A 44 -6.07 -18.47 -3.41
CA ALA A 44 -6.51 -17.69 -4.56
C ALA A 44 -6.14 -18.32 -5.92
N GLY A 45 -5.60 -19.55 -5.94
CA GLY A 45 -5.21 -20.24 -7.17
C GLY A 45 -4.06 -19.59 -7.94
N ARG A 46 -3.27 -18.72 -7.29
CA ARG A 46 -2.17 -17.97 -7.91
C ARG A 46 -0.83 -18.22 -7.21
N GLY A 47 0.26 -17.97 -7.92
CA GLY A 47 1.59 -17.93 -7.31
C GLY A 47 1.76 -16.73 -6.38
N LYS A 48 2.69 -16.82 -5.43
CA LYS A 48 3.04 -15.69 -4.56
C LYS A 48 3.53 -14.52 -5.43
N LEU A 49 2.92 -13.36 -5.24
CA LEU A 49 3.37 -12.12 -5.86
C LEU A 49 4.61 -11.63 -5.10
N VAL A 50 5.78 -12.09 -5.53
CA VAL A 50 7.06 -11.55 -5.08
C VAL A 50 7.29 -10.27 -5.89
N GLY A 51 7.04 -9.12 -5.26
CA GLY A 51 7.26 -7.82 -5.91
C GLY A 51 8.74 -7.65 -6.27
N LYS A 52 9.02 -7.32 -7.53
CA LYS A 52 10.33 -6.79 -7.96
C LYS A 52 10.56 -5.38 -7.40
N ASP A 53 9.48 -4.69 -7.08
CA ASP A 53 9.46 -3.35 -6.54
C ASP A 53 9.88 -3.35 -5.06
N SER A 54 10.70 -2.37 -4.68
CA SER A 54 11.05 -2.16 -3.27
C SER A 54 9.82 -1.72 -2.47
N LYS A 55 9.78 -2.01 -1.16
CA LYS A 55 8.73 -1.44 -0.30
C LYS A 55 8.73 0.09 -0.32
N ALA A 56 9.89 0.72 -0.49
CA ALA A 56 10.01 2.18 -0.56
C ALA A 56 9.26 2.75 -1.77
N SER A 57 9.41 2.15 -2.95
CA SER A 57 8.70 2.58 -4.16
C SER A 57 7.19 2.37 -4.06
N LEU A 58 6.75 1.25 -3.46
CA LEU A 58 5.32 1.03 -3.20
C LEU A 58 4.74 2.07 -2.22
N HIS A 59 5.47 2.42 -1.16
CA HIS A 59 5.04 3.50 -0.25
C HIS A 59 5.02 4.87 -0.94
N GLN A 60 5.93 5.15 -1.87
CA GLN A 60 5.92 6.39 -2.65
C GLN A 60 4.69 6.47 -3.57
N THR A 61 4.37 5.38 -4.28
CA THR A 61 3.16 5.31 -5.12
C THR A 61 1.90 5.52 -4.28
N LEU A 62 1.82 4.88 -3.11
CA LEU A 62 0.67 5.04 -2.23
C LEU A 62 0.58 6.45 -1.66
N ALA A 63 1.70 7.04 -1.24
CA ALA A 63 1.74 8.41 -0.72
C ALA A 63 1.30 9.42 -1.78
N ALA A 64 1.72 9.26 -3.04
CA ALA A 64 1.31 10.12 -4.16
C ALA A 64 -0.18 10.02 -4.51
N HIS A 65 -0.87 8.96 -4.06
CA HIS A 65 -2.30 8.81 -4.25
C HIS A 65 -3.11 9.37 -3.08
N VAL A 66 -2.54 9.36 -1.87
CA VAL A 66 -3.23 9.75 -0.63
C VAL A 66 -3.06 11.24 -0.30
N PHE A 67 -1.89 11.82 -0.57
CA PHE A 67 -1.55 13.21 -0.27
C PHE A 67 -1.49 14.08 -1.52
#